data_AF-A0A7J7R2J2-F1
#
_entry.id   AF-A0A7J7R2J2-F1
#
_cell.length_a   1.000
_cell.length_b   1.000
_cell.length_c   1.000
_cell.angle_alpha   90.00
_cell.angle_beta   90.00
_cell.angle_gamma   90.00
#
_symmetry.space_group_name_H-M   'P 1'
#
loop_
_entity.id
_entity.type
_entity.pdbx_description
1 polymer ?
#
loop_
_entity_poly.entity_id
_entity_poly.type
_entity_poly.pdbx_seq_one_letter_code
_entity_poly.pdbx_strand_id
1 'polypeptide(L)'
;MMWRQSGHRHRLTRMSTRKKVHAFVRVRPSDDFAHDMIRFGSDNKTIDIHLKKDTRRGVVNNQQTDWSFKLDGVLHDASQELVYDTVAKAVVAQALDGYNGTGLTGV
;
A
#
# COMPACT_ATOMS: atom_id res chain seq x y z
N MET A 1 36.18 4.42 47.25
CA MET A 1 35.34 5.27 46.36
C MET A 1 36.27 5.85 45.30
N MET A 2 36.05 5.83 44.00
CA MET A 2 35.03 5.29 43.12
C MET A 2 35.66 5.37 41.72
N TRP A 3 35.88 4.25 41.01
CA TRP A 3 36.36 4.28 39.63
C TRP A 3 35.17 4.56 38.70
N ARG A 4 35.28 5.65 37.91
CA ARG A 4 34.25 6.15 36.98
C ARG A 4 34.31 5.36 35.68
N GLN A 5 33.39 4.40 35.50
CA GLN A 5 33.19 3.73 34.20
C GLN A 5 32.38 4.64 33.27
N SER A 6 33.03 5.18 32.24
CA SER A 6 32.39 5.87 31.12
C SER A 6 31.80 4.84 30.16
N GLY A 7 30.57 4.43 30.40
CA GLY A 7 29.80 3.61 29.48
C GLY A 7 29.00 4.49 28.52
N HIS A 8 29.55 4.74 27.33
CA HIS A 8 28.74 5.21 26.20
C HIS A 8 27.82 4.08 25.74
N ARG A 9 26.70 3.89 26.44
CA ARG A 9 25.59 3.07 25.96
C ARG A 9 24.93 3.84 24.83
N HIS A 10 25.43 3.65 23.61
CA HIS A 10 24.59 3.80 22.43
C HIS A 10 23.47 2.78 22.59
N ARG A 11 22.33 3.27 23.10
CA ARG A 11 21.05 2.58 23.10
C ARG A 11 20.70 2.36 21.63
N LEU A 12 21.15 1.23 21.08
CA LEU A 12 20.65 0.70 19.83
C LEU A 12 19.19 0.35 20.12
N THR A 13 18.31 1.33 19.94
CA THR A 13 16.87 1.13 19.98
C THR A 13 16.61 0.01 18.99
N ARG A 14 16.24 -1.17 19.49
CA ARG A 14 15.90 -2.33 18.67
C ARG A 14 14.79 -1.88 17.74
N MET A 15 15.15 -1.54 16.50
CA MET A 15 14.18 -1.19 15.48
C MET A 15 13.27 -2.41 15.39
N SER A 16 11.99 -2.25 15.72
CA SER A 16 11.02 -3.28 15.36
C SER A 16 11.20 -3.57 13.88
N THR A 17 11.05 -4.82 13.47
CA THR A 17 11.17 -5.25 12.08
C THR A 17 10.10 -4.51 11.25
N ARG A 18 10.39 -3.27 10.86
CA ARG A 18 9.52 -2.48 9.99
C ARG A 18 9.41 -3.24 8.67
N LYS A 19 8.18 -3.35 8.17
CA LYS A 19 7.92 -3.92 6.85
C LYS A 19 8.75 -3.12 5.83
N LYS A 20 9.59 -3.81 5.05
CA LYS A 20 10.51 -3.16 4.09
C LYS A 20 9.88 -2.87 2.74
N VAL A 21 8.78 -3.56 2.42
CA VAL A 21 8.08 -3.46 1.13
C VAL A 21 6.63 -3.10 1.41
N HIS A 22 6.15 -2.05 0.77
CA HIS A 22 4.76 -1.64 0.82
C HIS A 22 4.17 -1.63 -0.59
N ALA A 23 2.93 -2.12 -0.73
CA ALA A 23 2.19 -2.12 -1.97
C ALA A 23 0.90 -1.31 -1.80
N PHE A 24 0.71 -0.31 -2.66
CA PHE A 24 -0.46 0.56 -2.66
C PHE A 24 -1.15 0.51 -4.01
N VAL A 25 -2.47 0.71 -4.01
CA VAL A 25 -3.25 0.94 -5.23
C VAL A 25 -3.78 2.37 -5.19
N ARG A 26 -3.58 3.12 -6.28
CA ARG A 26 -4.24 4.41 -6.49
C ARG A 26 -5.23 4.27 -7.63
N VAL A 27 -6.49 4.58 -7.38
CA VAL A 27 -7.52 4.61 -8.40
C VAL A 27 -7.59 6.01 -8.98
N ARG A 28 -7.56 6.11 -10.31
CA ARG A 28 -7.74 7.37 -11.03
C ARG A 28 -9.19 7.83 -10.87
N PRO A 29 -9.43 9.10 -10.47
CA PRO A 29 -10.78 9.66 -10.45
C PRO A 29 -11.43 9.58 -11.83
N SER A 30 -12.71 9.20 -11.88
CA SER A 30 -13.51 9.09 -13.09
C SER A 30 -14.96 9.49 -12.79
N ASP A 31 -15.55 10.30 -13.67
CA ASP A 31 -16.98 10.67 -13.55
C ASP A 31 -17.90 9.45 -13.77
N ASP A 32 -17.48 8.53 -14.66
CA ASP A 32 -18.14 7.25 -14.90
C ASP A 32 -17.32 6.12 -14.24
N PHE A 33 -17.39 6.06 -12.91
CA PHE A 33 -16.72 5.02 -12.15
C PHE A 33 -17.54 3.72 -12.13
N ALA A 34 -16.87 2.57 -12.31
CA ALA A 34 -17.50 1.24 -12.36
C ALA A 34 -17.87 0.72 -10.95
N HIS A 35 -18.81 1.39 -10.28
CA HIS A 35 -19.26 1.09 -8.91
C HIS A 35 -19.83 -0.34 -8.74
N ASP A 36 -20.29 -0.95 -9.83
CA ASP A 36 -20.77 -2.33 -9.86
C ASP A 36 -19.64 -3.36 -9.89
N MET A 37 -18.46 -2.96 -10.39
CA MET A 37 -17.30 -3.83 -10.55
C MET A 37 -16.21 -3.61 -9.51
N ILE A 38 -16.00 -2.39 -9.02
CA ILE A 38 -14.90 -2.05 -8.11
C ILE A 38 -15.48 -1.60 -6.78
N ARG A 39 -15.11 -2.27 -5.69
CA ARG A 39 -15.50 -1.88 -4.33
C ARG A 39 -14.28 -1.68 -3.45
N PHE A 40 -14.34 -0.64 -2.62
CA PHE A 40 -13.34 -0.36 -1.61
C PHE A 40 -13.80 -0.91 -0.27
N GLY A 41 -12.94 -1.69 0.39
CA GLY A 41 -13.18 -2.14 1.76
C GLY A 41 -13.14 -0.97 2.73
N SER A 42 -13.88 -1.08 3.84
CA SER A 42 -13.92 -0.06 4.90
C SER A 42 -12.59 0.12 5.64
N ASP A 43 -11.60 -0.74 5.36
CA ASP A 43 -10.26 -0.70 5.97
C ASP A 43 -9.25 0.14 5.18
N ASN A 44 -9.66 0.73 4.05
CA ASN A 44 -8.79 1.46 3.11
C ASN A 44 -7.58 0.64 2.64
N LYS A 45 -7.68 -0.69 2.65
CA LYS A 45 -6.61 -1.62 2.29
C LYS A 45 -7.10 -2.73 1.37
N THR A 46 -8.39 -2.97 1.36
CA THR A 46 -9.02 -4.00 0.53
C THR A 46 -9.67 -3.36 -0.69
N ILE A 47 -9.43 -3.96 -1.86
CA ILE A 47 -10.14 -3.64 -3.11
C ILE A 47 -10.70 -4.94 -3.69
N ASP A 48 -11.99 -4.92 -4.00
CA ASP A 48 -12.71 -6.05 -4.58
C ASP A 48 -13.07 -5.74 -6.03
N ILE A 49 -12.86 -6.72 -6.91
CA ILE A 49 -13.13 -6.65 -8.34
C ILE A 49 -14.16 -7.73 -8.70
N HIS A 50 -15.28 -7.30 -9.28
CA HIS A 50 -16.38 -8.13 -9.75
C HIS A 50 -16.55 -7.96 -11.27
N LEU A 51 -16.29 -9.01 -12.04
CA LEU A 51 -16.50 -9.02 -13.48
C LEU A 51 -17.87 -9.59 -13.84
N LYS A 52 -18.54 -8.96 -14.81
CA LYS A 52 -19.79 -9.46 -15.37
C LYS A 52 -19.54 -10.79 -16.11
N LYS A 53 -20.38 -11.79 -15.84
CA LYS A 53 -20.33 -13.08 -16.57
C LYS A 53 -20.57 -12.85 -18.06
N ASP A 54 -19.69 -13.41 -18.90
CA ASP A 54 -19.88 -13.41 -20.35
C ASP A 54 -21.02 -14.39 -20.72
N THR A 55 -22.06 -13.86 -21.36
CA THR A 55 -23.24 -14.62 -21.79
C THR A 55 -23.09 -15.27 -23.17
N ARG A 56 -22.01 -14.97 -23.91
CA ARG A 56 -21.85 -15.34 -25.34
C ARG A 56 -21.10 -16.65 -25.56
N ARG A 57 -20.29 -17.10 -24.60
CA ARG A 57 -19.59 -18.38 -24.66
C ARG A 57 -20.31 -19.33 -23.71
N GLY A 58 -20.92 -20.38 -24.26
CA GLY A 58 -21.74 -21.37 -23.53
C GLY A 58 -21.30 -21.53 -22.09
N VAL A 59 -22.21 -21.22 -21.16
CA VAL A 59 -21.94 -20.88 -19.77
C VAL A 59 -21.17 -21.99 -19.06
N VAL A 60 -19.84 -21.93 -19.11
CA VAL A 60 -19.00 -22.65 -18.17
C VAL A 60 -19.14 -21.88 -16.86
N ASN A 61 -20.04 -22.35 -16.00
CA ASN A 61 -20.40 -21.73 -14.72
C ASN A 61 -19.26 -21.65 -13.69
N ASN A 62 -18.02 -22.01 -14.09
CA ASN A 62 -16.85 -22.07 -13.24
C ASN A 62 -15.81 -20.96 -13.54
N GLN A 63 -16.19 -19.91 -14.28
CA GLN A 63 -15.33 -18.74 -14.42
C GLN A 63 -15.29 -17.97 -13.08
N GLN A 64 -14.07 -17.70 -12.61
CA GLN A 64 -13.88 -16.78 -11.50
C GLN A 64 -14.27 -15.37 -11.96
N THR A 65 -15.23 -14.77 -11.25
CA THR A 65 -15.71 -13.41 -11.50
C THR A 65 -15.33 -12.43 -10.41
N ASP A 66 -14.90 -12.96 -9.26
CA ASP A 66 -14.69 -12.19 -8.04
C ASP A 66 -13.24 -12.35 -7.57
N TRP A 67 -12.59 -11.21 -7.34
CA TRP A 67 -11.26 -11.13 -6.74
C TRP A 67 -11.27 -10.13 -5.59
N SER A 68 -10.54 -10.45 -4.53
CA SER A 68 -10.32 -9.56 -3.39
C SER A 68 -8.83 -9.44 -3.15
N PHE A 69 -8.34 -8.21 -3.04
CA PHE A 69 -6.92 -7.93 -2.84
C PHE A 69 -6.74 -7.07 -1.60
N LYS A 70 -5.84 -7.50 -0.71
CA LYS A 70 -5.45 -6.75 0.48
C LYS A 70 -4.04 -6.19 0.33
N LEU A 71 -3.92 -4.88 0.49
CA LEU A 71 -2.72 -4.07 0.26
C LEU A 71 -2.32 -3.30 1.53
N ASP A 72 -1.24 -2.52 1.46
CA ASP A 72 -0.86 -1.60 2.53
C ASP A 72 -1.78 -0.37 2.56
N GLY A 73 -2.37 -0.01 1.42
CA GLY A 73 -3.40 1.02 1.31
C GLY A 73 -4.02 1.11 -0.09
N VAL A 74 -5.28 1.54 -0.13
CA VAL A 74 -6.04 1.87 -1.35
C VAL A 74 -6.39 3.35 -1.28
N LEU A 75 -6.01 4.09 -2.33
CA LEU A 75 -6.16 5.53 -2.45
C LEU A 75 -7.13 5.82 -3.59
N HIS A 76 -8.39 6.16 -3.27
CA HIS A 76 -9.37 6.64 -4.25
C HIS A 76 -9.58 8.15 -4.03
N ASP A 77 -9.80 8.90 -5.11
CA ASP A 77 -10.01 10.36 -5.09
C ASP A 77 -8.93 11.15 -4.31
N ALA A 78 -7.72 10.58 -4.26
CA ALA A 78 -6.62 11.13 -3.48
C ALA A 78 -5.83 12.19 -4.26
N SER A 79 -5.61 13.34 -3.60
CA SER A 79 -4.71 14.39 -4.08
C SER A 79 -3.27 13.90 -4.17
N GLN A 80 -2.44 14.57 -4.98
CA GLN A 80 -1.01 14.22 -5.09
C GLN A 80 -0.28 14.38 -3.75
N GLU A 81 -0.66 15.39 -2.97
CA GLU A 81 -0.11 15.63 -1.64
C GLU A 81 -0.39 14.45 -0.69
N LEU A 82 -1.63 13.96 -0.65
CA LEU A 82 -2.01 12.80 0.15
C LEU A 82 -1.26 11.53 -0.28
N VAL A 83 -1.09 11.34 -1.59
CA VAL A 83 -0.33 10.19 -2.13
C VAL A 83 1.13 10.26 -1.70
N TYR A 84 1.78 11.43 -1.81
CA TYR A 84 3.17 11.62 -1.39
C TYR A 84 3.34 11.35 0.11
N ASP A 85 2.47 11.93 0.93
CA ASP A 85 2.53 11.78 2.38
C ASP A 85 2.33 10.33 2.82
N THR A 86 1.47 9.59 2.13
CA THR A 86 1.16 8.20 2.46
C THR A 86 2.24 7.22 1.97
N VAL A 87 2.76 7.41 0.75
CA VAL A 87 3.58 6.41 0.07
C VAL A 87 5.08 6.72 0.12
N ALA A 88 5.46 7.99 -0.03
CA ALA A 88 6.84 8.38 -0.32
C ALA A 88 7.55 9.06 0.87
N LYS A 89 6.85 9.84 1.68
CA LYS A 89 7.43 10.65 2.76
C LYS A 89 8.35 9.86 3.69
N ALA A 90 7.91 8.67 4.11
CA ALA A 90 8.70 7.81 4.99
C ALA A 90 9.96 7.24 4.31
N VAL A 91 9.90 6.99 3.00
CA VAL A 91 11.05 6.49 2.22
C VAL A 91 12.08 7.59 2.04
N VAL A 92 11.64 8.81 1.73
CA VAL A 92 12.51 9.99 1.62
C VAL A 92 13.19 10.32 2.96
N ALA A 93 12.45 10.27 4.07
CA ALA A 93 13.03 10.49 5.40
C ALA A 93 14.12 9.45 5.72
N GLN A 94 13.87 8.17 5.40
CA GLN A 94 14.87 7.12 5.60
C GLN A 94 16.10 7.29 4.69
N ALA A 95 15.96 7.89 3.52
CA ALA A 95 17.10 8.22 2.68
C ALA A 95 18.06 9.23 3.33
N LEU A 96 17.53 10.19 4.10
CA LEU A 96 18.34 11.12 4.88
C LEU A 96 19.08 10.43 6.05
N ASP A 97 18.51 9.34 6.56
CA ASP A 97 19.14 8.48 7.57
C ASP A 97 20.14 7.46 6.97
N GLY A 98 20.37 7.50 5.66
CA GLY A 98 21.33 6.65 4.94
C GLY A 98 20.77 5.32 4.39
N TYR A 99 19.45 5.15 4.33
CA TYR A 99 18.82 3.97 3.75
C TYR A 99 18.43 4.16 2.28
N ASN A 100 18.69 3.15 1.46
CA ASN A 100 18.22 3.16 0.07
C ASN A 100 16.70 2.90 0.01
N GLY A 101 16.00 3.64 -0.84
CA GLY A 101 14.57 3.51 -1.06
C GLY A 101 14.23 3.64 -2.55
N THR A 102 13.32 2.79 -3.03
CA THR A 102 12.85 2.79 -4.42
C THR A 102 11.33 2.82 -4.45
N GLY A 103 10.78 3.70 -5.27
CA GLY A 103 9.36 3.69 -5.64
C GLY A 103 9.18 3.23 -7.08
N LEU A 104 8.21 2.34 -7.32
CA LEU A 104 7.83 1.87 -8.65
C LEU A 104 6.35 2.17 -8.88
N THR A 105 6.02 2.63 -10.08
CA THR A 105 4.65 2.88 -10.53
C THR A 105 4.40 2.08 -11.81
N GLY A 106 3.26 1.38 -11.86
CA GLY A 106 2.76 0.75 -13.08
C GLY A 106 1.84 1.72 -13.81
N VAL A 107 2.02 1.84 -15.13
CA VAL A 107 1.12 2.59 -16.03
C VAL A 107 -0.01 1.72 -16.54
#